data_AF-A0AAP0FUX8-F1
#
_entry.id   AF-A0AAP0FUX8-F1
#
_cell.length_a   1.000
_cell.length_b   1.000
_cell.length_c   1.000
_cell.angle_alpha   90.00
_cell.angle_beta   90.00
_cell.angle_gamma   90.00
#
_symmetry.space_group_name_H-M   'P 1'
#
loop_
_entity.id
_entity.type
_entity.pdbx_description
1 polymer ?
#
loop_
_entity_poly.entity_id
_entity_poly.type
_entity_poly.pdbx_seq_one_letter_code
_entity_poly.pdbx_strand_id
1 'polypeptide(L)'
;MIYVAVAGIPISDIKLVARDILLRFYAVDVRADSYRIFRACWRRRVVVTENPTDVMVEPYVKEYLDGDRVLGTELEALLSNIL
;
A
#
# COMPACT_ATOMS: atom_id res chain seq x y z
N MET A 1 -6.65 5.68 15.32
CA MET A 1 -7.33 4.42 14.93
C MET A 1 -8.04 4.66 13.60
N ILE A 2 -7.35 4.51 12.47
CA ILE A 2 -7.94 4.77 11.13
C ILE A 2 -8.39 3.45 10.47
N TYR A 3 -7.80 2.31 10.85
CA TYR A 3 -8.06 0.98 10.28
C TYR A 3 -8.74 -0.01 11.26
N VAL A 4 -9.54 0.47 12.22
CA VAL A 4 -10.25 -0.42 13.17
C VAL A 4 -11.22 -1.38 12.48
N ALA A 5 -11.72 -1.02 11.30
CA ALA A 5 -12.62 -1.86 10.50
C ALA A 5 -12.01 -3.20 10.06
N VAL A 6 -10.66 -3.32 10.05
CA VAL A 6 -9.97 -4.56 9.72
C VAL A 6 -9.37 -5.26 10.95
N ALA A 7 -9.69 -4.79 12.17
CA ALA A 7 -9.20 -5.39 13.40
C ALA A 7 -9.73 -6.83 13.55
N GLY A 8 -8.85 -7.76 13.92
CA GLY A 8 -9.18 -9.18 14.08
C GLY A 8 -9.29 -9.97 12.77
N ILE A 9 -9.13 -9.32 11.61
CA ILE A 9 -9.04 -10.02 10.33
C ILE A 9 -7.61 -10.53 10.13
N PRO A 10 -7.40 -11.79 9.71
CA PRO A 10 -6.07 -12.27 9.36
C PRO A 10 -5.39 -11.40 8.31
N ILE A 11 -4.11 -11.06 8.50
CA ILE A 11 -3.34 -10.27 7.54
C ILE A 11 -3.34 -10.92 6.14
N SER A 12 -3.36 -12.25 6.06
CA SER A 12 -3.46 -13.00 4.79
C SER A 12 -4.69 -12.60 3.99
N ASP A 13 -5.82 -12.42 4.66
CA ASP A 13 -7.11 -12.16 4.03
C ASP A 13 -7.18 -10.70 3.58
N ILE A 14 -6.67 -9.78 4.42
CA ILE A 14 -6.49 -8.37 4.04
C ILE A 14 -5.59 -8.27 2.80
N LYS A 15 -4.46 -9.00 2.79
CA LYS A 15 -3.52 -9.00 1.67
C LYS A 15 -4.15 -9.56 0.39
N LEU A 16 -4.93 -10.63 0.49
CA LEU A 16 -5.63 -11.21 -0.66
C LEU A 16 -6.59 -10.20 -1.29
N VAL A 17 -7.48 -9.60 -0.49
CA VAL A 17 -8.45 -8.61 -0.96
C VAL A 17 -7.77 -7.35 -1.49
N ALA A 18 -6.72 -6.89 -0.81
CA ALA A 18 -5.96 -5.71 -1.22
C ALA A 18 -5.31 -5.91 -2.61
N ARG A 19 -4.74 -7.09 -2.88
CA ARG A 19 -4.12 -7.36 -4.18
C ARG A 19 -5.13 -7.48 -5.31
N ASP A 20 -6.31 -8.04 -5.06
CA ASP A 20 -7.31 -8.21 -6.11
C ASP A 20 -8.05 -6.91 -6.45
N ILE A 21 -8.28 -6.08 -5.44
CA ILE A 21 -9.14 -4.90 -5.55
C ILE A 21 -8.32 -3.60 -5.57
N LEU A 22 -7.52 -3.33 -4.53
CA LEU A 22 -6.92 -2.01 -4.32
C LEU A 22 -5.93 -1.63 -5.42
N LEU A 23 -5.22 -2.59 -6.01
CA LEU A 23 -4.30 -2.30 -7.12
C LEU A 23 -5.01 -1.61 -8.29
N ARG A 24 -6.22 -2.06 -8.64
CA ARG A 24 -7.01 -1.47 -9.73
C ARG A 24 -7.52 -0.08 -9.33
N PHE A 25 -7.97 0.09 -8.10
CA PHE A 25 -8.42 1.39 -7.59
C PHE A 25 -7.28 2.42 -7.59
N TYR A 26 -6.08 2.05 -7.15
CA TYR A 26 -4.94 2.96 -7.25
C TYR A 26 -4.60 3.30 -8.70
N ALA A 27 -4.68 2.34 -9.62
CA ALA A 27 -4.35 2.56 -11.03
C ALA A 27 -5.29 3.53 -11.75
N VAL A 28 -6.60 3.47 -11.49
CA VAL A 28 -7.57 4.31 -12.21
C VAL A 28 -7.45 5.79 -11.86
N ASP A 29 -7.00 6.11 -10.64
CA ASP A 29 -6.94 7.48 -10.13
C ASP A 29 -5.52 8.09 -10.21
N VAL A 30 -4.56 7.42 -10.84
CA VAL A 30 -3.22 8.01 -11.06
C VAL A 30 -3.30 9.17 -12.04
N ARG A 31 -2.97 10.36 -11.54
CA ARG A 31 -2.86 11.54 -12.38
C ARG A 31 -1.65 11.45 -13.30
N ALA A 32 -1.89 11.60 -14.60
CA ALA A 32 -0.86 11.46 -15.63
C ALA A 32 0.29 12.49 -15.50
N ASP A 33 -0.02 13.71 -15.08
CA ASP A 33 0.95 14.79 -14.87
C ASP A 33 1.91 14.46 -13.71
N SER A 34 1.37 13.97 -12.59
CA SER A 34 2.14 13.52 -11.43
C SER A 34 2.98 12.30 -11.76
N TYR A 35 2.43 11.31 -12.46
CA TYR A 35 3.17 10.11 -12.85
C TYR A 35 4.35 10.43 -13.77
N ARG A 36 4.19 11.34 -14.74
CA ARG A 36 5.27 11.79 -15.61
C ARG A 36 6.44 12.38 -14.82
N ILE A 37 6.16 13.21 -13.81
CA ILE A 37 7.20 13.80 -12.95
C ILE A 37 7.83 12.72 -12.07
N PHE A 38 7.02 11.84 -11.48
CA PHE A 38 7.49 10.74 -10.65
C PHE A 38 8.47 9.83 -11.40
N ARG A 39 8.16 9.48 -12.66
CA ARG A 39 9.04 8.68 -13.52
C ARG A 39 10.32 9.39 -13.95
N ALA A 40 10.34 10.72 -13.96
CA ALA A 40 11.55 11.50 -14.26
C ALA A 40 12.53 11.55 -13.07
N CYS A 41 12.10 11.16 -11.86
CA CYS A 41 12.98 11.07 -10.69
C CYS A 41 13.93 9.86 -10.82
N TRP A 42 15.19 10.12 -11.17
CA TRP A 42 16.19 9.09 -11.47
C TRP A 42 16.94 8.53 -10.26
N ARG A 43 16.94 9.23 -9.12
CA ARG A 43 17.72 8.82 -7.94
C ARG A 43 16.93 7.93 -6.98
N ARG A 44 15.71 8.37 -6.63
CA ARG A 44 14.82 7.65 -5.72
C ARG A 44 13.39 8.14 -5.87
N ARG A 45 12.46 7.21 -5.93
CA ARG A 45 11.01 7.36 -6.08
C ARG A 45 10.35 6.82 -4.83
N VAL A 46 9.89 7.72 -3.97
CA VAL A 46 9.27 7.38 -2.68
C VAL A 46 7.82 7.85 -2.70
N VAL A 47 6.90 6.98 -2.28
CA VAL A 47 5.50 7.35 -2.04
C VAL A 47 5.30 7.48 -0.53
N VAL A 48 4.76 8.63 -0.11
CA VAL A 48 4.32 8.84 1.28
C VAL A 48 2.80 8.73 1.29
N THR A 49 2.25 7.97 2.22
CA THR A 49 0.82 7.65 2.25
C THR A 49 0.30 7.58 3.67
N GLU A 50 -0.98 7.93 3.84
CA GLU A 50 -1.74 7.67 5.05
C GLU A 50 -2.20 6.20 5.17
N ASN A 51 -2.25 5.50 4.03
CA ASN A 51 -2.67 4.10 3.97
C ASN A 51 -1.59 3.14 4.51
N PRO A 52 -1.98 1.93 4.95
CA PRO A 52 -1.03 0.94 5.41
C PRO A 52 -0.11 0.52 4.27
N THR A 53 1.18 0.53 4.54
CA THR A 53 2.25 0.30 3.57
C THR A 53 2.24 -1.13 3.06
N ASP A 54 2.52 -2.12 3.90
CA ASP A 54 2.89 -3.48 3.49
C ASP A 54 1.81 -4.19 2.66
N VAL A 55 0.56 -4.17 3.12
CA VAL A 55 -0.51 -4.97 2.50
C VAL A 55 -1.37 -4.20 1.51
N MET A 56 -1.42 -2.86 1.59
CA MET A 56 -2.28 -2.06 0.73
C MET A 56 -1.50 -1.33 -0.37
N VAL A 57 -0.53 -0.49 -0.02
CA VAL A 57 0.06 0.45 -0.99
C VAL A 57 1.34 -0.07 -1.65
N GLU A 58 2.21 -0.71 -0.87
CA GLU A 58 3.55 -1.09 -1.33
C GLU A 58 3.56 -2.00 -2.56
N PRO A 59 2.66 -3.02 -2.68
CA PRO A 59 2.57 -3.83 -3.89
C PRO A 59 2.30 -3.00 -5.14
N TYR A 60 1.38 -2.05 -5.06
CA TYR A 60 1.06 -1.19 -6.21
C TYR A 60 2.26 -0.34 -6.63
N VAL A 61 2.90 0.30 -5.66
CA VAL A 61 4.02 1.22 -5.93
C VAL A 61 5.21 0.49 -6.51
N LYS A 62 5.59 -0.67 -5.95
CA LYS A 62 6.75 -1.44 -6.43
C LYS A 62 6.48 -2.16 -7.76
N GLU A 63 5.29 -2.75 -7.92
CA GLU A 63 5.01 -3.60 -9.09
C GLU A 63 4.51 -2.79 -10.31
N TYR A 64 3.85 -1.64 -10.11
CA TYR A 64 3.20 -0.91 -11.21
C TYR A 64 3.73 0.52 -11.41
N LEU A 65 4.17 1.19 -10.35
CA LEU A 65 4.73 2.55 -10.47
C LEU A 65 6.24 2.59 -10.61
N ASP A 66 6.92 1.45 -10.46
CA ASP A 66 8.38 1.35 -10.43
C ASP A 66 8.97 2.23 -9.29
N GLY A 67 8.29 2.28 -8.15
CA GLY A 67 8.74 3.04 -6.97
C GLY A 67 9.71 2.25 -6.10
N ASP A 68 10.63 2.95 -5.43
CA ASP A 68 11.69 2.34 -4.63
C ASP A 68 11.28 2.08 -3.17
N ARG A 69 10.36 2.89 -2.63
CA ARG A 69 9.94 2.78 -1.23
C ARG A 69 8.56 3.39 -1.00
N VAL A 70 7.83 2.84 -0.03
CA VAL A 70 6.64 3.47 0.54
C VAL A 70 6.90 3.82 2.01
N LEU A 71 6.43 4.99 2.43
CA LEU A 71 6.46 5.47 3.81
C LEU A 71 5.02 5.74 4.24
N GLY A 72 4.63 5.20 5.39
CA GLY A 72 3.27 5.32 5.89
C GLY A 72 3.09 4.57 7.20
N THR A 73 1.85 4.24 7.51
CA THR A 73 1.52 3.44 8.69
C THR A 73 1.60 1.95 8.38
N GLU A 74 1.78 1.12 9.40
CA GLU A 74 1.73 -0.34 9.28
C GLU A 74 0.46 -0.87 9.97
N LEU A 75 -0.05 -2.00 9.51
CA LEU A 75 -1.02 -2.77 10.30
C LEU A 75 -0.26 -3.66 11.28
N GLU A 76 -0.52 -3.49 12.57
CA GLU A 76 0.03 -4.36 13.60
C GLU A 76 -0.80 -5.65 13.69
N ALA A 77 -0.15 -6.79 13.50
CA ALA A 77 -0.75 -8.09 13.82
C ALA A 77 -0.53 -8.40 15.30
N LEU A 78 -1.62 -8.48 16.05
CA LEU A 78 -1.59 -9.16 17.34
C LEU A 78 -1.43 -10.66 17.05
N LEU A 79 -0.23 -11.20 17.31
CA LEU A 79 -0.05 -12.65 17.40
C LEU A 79 -0.93 -13.13 18.55
N SER A 80 -2.01 -13.84 18.23
CA SER A 80 -2.81 -14.54 19.22
C SER A 80 -2.01 -15.74 19.75
N ASN A 81 -1.05 -15.46 20.65
CA ASN A 81 -0.52 -16.39 21.62
C ASN A 81 -1.22 -16.19 22.97
N ILE A 82 -2.54 -16.02 22.94
CA ILE A 82 -3.34 -15.93 24.17
C ILE A 82 -4.12 -17.24 24.29
N LEU A 83 -3.55 -18.09 25.18
CA LEU A 83 -4.02 -19.36 25.78
C LEU A 83 -4.01 -20.62 24.90
#